data_AF-C0PMX4-F1
#
_entry.id   AF-C0PMX4-F1
#
_cell.length_a   1.000
_cell.length_b   1.000
_cell.length_c   1.000
_cell.angle_alpha   90.00
_cell.angle_beta   90.00
_cell.angle_gamma   90.00
#
_symmetry.space_group_name_H-M   'P 1'
#
loop_
_entity.id
_entity.type
_entity.pdbx_description
1 polymer ?
#
loop_
_entity_poly.entity_id
_entity_poly.type
_entity_poly.pdbx_seq_one_letter_code
_entity_poly.pdbx_strand_id
1 'polypeptide(L)'
;MVNTGRFVVLVLAYRLLVPLLSGSAEPDHTTKESYVVYMGSPSGGGDPEAVQAAHLQMLSSIVPSDEQGRVALTHSYHHAFEGFAAALTDKEAAALSGHERVVSVFKDRALQLHTTRSWDFLEVQSGLQSGRLGRRASGDVIMGWTPSMIRSALMTTATTTNNLGKPLASSTGAAATGHDMGAGEMSPLRALSPGLVFDTSTQDYLDLLCYYGYKEQQVRKISGAARFSCPAGAPSPDLIASAVNYPSISVPRLKRGRPATVARTAMNVGPSNATYAATVDAPPGLAVRVSPDRLVFSRRWTTARYEVSFDVAAAAAVSKGYVHGAVTWSDGAHSVRTPFAVNVL
;
A
#
# COMPACT_ATOMS: atom_id res chain seq x y z
N MET A 1 -1.06 60.55 32.09
CA MET A 1 -0.63 59.88 33.33
C MET A 1 -1.73 58.93 33.78
N VAL A 2 -1.64 57.66 33.37
CA VAL A 2 -2.39 56.54 33.94
C VAL A 2 -1.40 55.39 34.08
N ASN A 3 -1.46 54.76 35.25
CA ASN A 3 -0.39 54.07 35.94
C ASN A 3 -0.20 52.62 35.45
N THR A 4 0.85 52.36 34.65
CA THR A 4 1.16 51.07 34.03
C THR A 4 1.72 50.01 34.99
N GLY A 5 1.85 50.31 36.28
CA GLY A 5 2.45 49.43 37.28
C GLY A 5 1.51 48.40 37.96
N ARG A 6 0.19 48.47 37.73
CA ARG A 6 -0.79 47.62 38.44
C ARG A 6 -1.27 46.37 37.69
N PHE A 7 -1.09 46.30 36.38
CA PHE A 7 -1.57 45.15 35.59
C PHE A 7 -0.62 43.95 35.59
N VAL A 8 0.69 44.16 35.78
CA VAL A 8 1.70 43.07 35.71
C VAL A 8 1.65 42.19 36.96
N VAL A 9 1.29 42.74 38.12
CA VAL A 9 1.23 41.99 39.39
C VAL A 9 0.02 41.03 39.45
N LEU A 10 -1.10 41.38 38.81
CA LEU A 10 -2.31 40.53 38.79
C LEU A 10 -2.17 39.29 37.89
N VAL A 11 -1.38 39.36 36.82
CA VAL A 11 -1.13 38.21 35.93
C VAL A 11 -0.17 37.19 36.58
N LEU A 12 0.79 37.68 37.39
CA LEU A 12 1.74 36.81 38.09
C LEU A 12 1.12 36.09 39.31
N ALA A 13 0.11 36.67 39.96
CA ALA A 13 -0.58 36.03 41.08
C ALA A 13 -1.56 34.91 40.64
N TYR A 14 -2.14 35.00 39.44
CA TYR A 14 -3.04 33.94 38.92
C TYR A 14 -2.28 32.67 38.47
N ARG A 15 -0.96 32.77 38.26
CA ARG A 15 -0.08 31.63 37.92
C ARG A 15 0.44 30.86 39.13
N LEU A 16 0.21 31.34 40.36
CA LEU A 16 0.67 30.70 41.60
C LEU A 16 -0.44 30.08 42.44
N LEU A 17 -1.69 30.06 41.96
CA LEU A 17 -2.86 29.59 42.71
C LEU A 17 -3.84 28.75 41.87
N VAL A 18 -3.30 27.96 40.93
CA VAL A 18 -3.98 26.73 40.47
C VAL A 18 -3.16 25.55 41.00
N PRO A 19 -3.54 24.98 42.15
CA PRO A 19 -2.95 23.73 42.59
C PRO A 19 -3.36 22.63 41.62
N LEU A 20 -2.36 21.94 41.07
CA LEU A 20 -2.33 20.48 40.84
C LEU A 20 -3.70 19.79 40.82
N LEU A 21 -4.45 20.00 39.74
CA LEU A 21 -5.46 19.05 39.24
C LEU A 21 -5.10 18.67 37.80
N SER A 22 -3.80 18.56 37.52
CA SER A 22 -3.36 17.56 36.55
C SER A 22 -3.40 16.23 37.30
N GLY A 23 -4.57 15.61 37.34
CA GLY A 23 -4.57 14.16 37.44
C GLY A 23 -3.68 13.70 36.29
N SER A 24 -2.48 13.22 36.58
CA SER A 24 -1.86 12.27 35.67
C SER A 24 -2.91 11.18 35.56
N ALA A 25 -3.61 11.11 34.43
CA ALA A 25 -4.18 9.85 34.04
C ALA A 25 -2.98 8.91 34.06
N GLU A 26 -2.88 8.08 35.10
CA GLU A 26 -1.97 6.96 35.08
C GLU A 26 -2.23 6.26 33.73
N PRO A 27 -1.17 5.88 32.98
CA PRO A 27 -1.38 5.07 31.80
C PRO A 27 -2.23 3.88 32.22
N ASP A 28 -3.41 3.75 31.63
CA ASP A 28 -4.31 2.66 31.93
C ASP A 28 -3.65 1.37 31.45
N HIS A 29 -2.90 0.75 32.37
CA HIS A 29 -2.11 -0.46 32.16
C HIS A 29 -2.99 -1.69 31.84
N THR A 30 -4.31 -1.53 31.77
CA THR A 30 -5.25 -2.59 31.38
C THR A 30 -5.65 -2.51 29.91
N THR A 31 -5.38 -1.41 29.22
CA THR A 31 -5.66 -1.28 27.79
C THR A 31 -4.69 -2.12 26.96
N LYS A 32 -5.23 -3.03 26.14
CA LYS A 32 -4.44 -3.83 25.20
C LYS A 32 -4.26 -3.04 23.90
N GLU A 33 -3.02 -2.89 23.47
CA GLU A 33 -2.63 -2.24 22.23
C GLU A 33 -1.82 -3.19 21.34
N SER A 34 -1.69 -2.89 20.05
CA SER A 34 -0.88 -3.73 19.15
C SER A 34 0.61 -3.55 19.47
N TYR A 35 1.33 -4.66 19.64
CA TYR A 35 2.77 -4.71 19.86
C TYR A 35 3.40 -5.72 18.90
N VAL A 36 4.61 -5.41 18.41
CA VAL A 36 5.46 -6.36 17.69
C VAL A 36 6.55 -6.86 18.63
N VAL A 37 6.65 -8.19 18.73
CA VAL A 37 7.71 -8.92 19.43
C VAL A 37 8.69 -9.44 18.37
N TYR A 38 9.88 -8.86 18.33
CA TYR A 38 10.95 -9.22 17.42
C TYR A 38 11.91 -10.21 18.10
N MET A 39 12.13 -11.36 17.48
CA MET A 39 12.91 -12.48 18.03
C MET A 39 14.22 -12.73 17.26
N GLY A 40 14.49 -11.95 16.21
CA GLY A 40 15.75 -12.01 15.46
C GLY A 40 15.67 -12.82 14.17
N SER A 41 16.81 -13.35 13.75
CA SER A 41 16.92 -14.12 12.50
C SER A 41 16.16 -15.43 12.59
N PRO A 42 15.60 -15.93 11.46
CA PRO A 42 14.96 -17.23 11.45
C PRO A 42 15.94 -18.33 11.88
N SER A 43 15.54 -19.16 12.83
CA SER A 43 16.31 -20.28 13.37
C SER A 43 16.36 -21.49 12.43
N GLY A 44 15.83 -21.33 11.21
CA GLY A 44 15.98 -22.24 10.08
C GLY A 44 14.69 -22.97 9.74
N GLY A 45 14.10 -22.63 8.57
CA GLY A 45 13.20 -23.47 7.77
C GLY A 45 12.13 -24.30 8.48
N GLY A 46 11.61 -23.87 9.63
CA GLY A 46 10.59 -24.60 10.37
C GLY A 46 9.23 -24.55 9.68
N ASP A 47 8.43 -25.59 9.91
CA ASP A 47 7.01 -25.62 9.49
C ASP A 47 6.27 -24.39 10.05
N PRO A 48 5.63 -23.55 9.19
CA PRO A 48 4.92 -22.34 9.63
C PRO A 48 3.90 -22.59 10.75
N GLU A 49 3.22 -23.74 10.75
CA GLU A 49 2.26 -24.07 11.80
C GLU A 49 2.94 -24.30 13.14
N ALA A 50 4.09 -25.00 13.15
CA ALA A 50 4.89 -25.21 14.35
C ALA A 50 5.44 -23.90 14.91
N VAL A 51 5.89 -22.99 14.03
CA VAL A 51 6.37 -21.66 14.44
C VAL A 51 5.23 -20.84 15.07
N GLN A 52 4.05 -20.84 14.44
CA GLN A 52 2.88 -20.15 14.98
C GLN A 52 2.43 -20.73 16.33
N ALA A 53 2.44 -22.06 16.48
CA ALA A 53 2.14 -22.72 17.74
C ALA A 53 3.14 -22.33 18.85
N ALA A 54 4.44 -22.26 18.52
CA ALA A 54 5.47 -21.83 19.46
C ALA A 54 5.31 -20.36 19.88
N HIS A 55 4.92 -19.47 18.97
CA HIS A 55 4.59 -18.08 19.29
C HIS A 55 3.37 -17.98 20.21
N LEU A 56 2.30 -18.73 19.93
CA LEU A 56 1.12 -18.80 20.80
C LEU A 56 1.45 -19.32 22.19
N GLN A 57 2.30 -20.35 22.29
CA GLN A 57 2.74 -20.91 23.56
C GLN A 57 3.53 -19.90 24.40
N MET A 58 4.46 -19.17 23.78
CA MET A 58 5.20 -18.09 24.44
C MET A 58 4.25 -17.01 24.96
N LEU A 59 3.33 -16.54 24.12
CA LEU A 59 2.38 -15.51 24.53
C LEU A 59 1.51 -15.99 25.70
N SER A 60 1.04 -17.24 25.65
CA SER A 60 0.21 -17.83 26.70
C SER A 60 0.93 -17.99 28.04
N SER A 61 2.26 -18.10 28.05
CA SER A 61 3.05 -18.17 29.30
C SER A 61 3.14 -16.85 30.07
N ILE A 62 2.82 -15.73 29.41
CA ILE A 62 2.92 -14.39 29.99
C ILE A 62 1.55 -13.81 30.31
N VAL A 63 0.53 -14.13 29.50
CA VAL A 63 -0.83 -13.67 29.72
C VAL A 63 -1.46 -14.40 30.93
N PRO A 64 -2.10 -13.68 31.87
CA PRO A 64 -2.77 -14.25 33.04
C PRO A 64 -3.79 -15.36 32.69
N SER A 65 -3.93 -16.34 33.58
CA SER A 65 -4.74 -17.55 33.34
C SER A 65 -6.22 -17.31 33.09
N ASP A 66 -6.76 -16.25 33.66
CA ASP A 66 -8.14 -15.78 33.47
C ASP A 66 -8.37 -15.13 32.09
N GLU A 67 -7.30 -14.71 31.39
CA GLU A 67 -7.36 -14.04 30.08
C GLU A 67 -6.88 -14.94 28.91
N GLN A 68 -6.48 -16.18 29.19
CA GLN A 68 -5.94 -17.12 28.19
C GLN A 68 -6.94 -17.46 27.06
N GLY A 69 -8.25 -17.42 27.33
CA GLY A 69 -9.28 -17.58 26.30
C GLY A 69 -9.36 -16.45 25.27
N ARG A 70 -8.66 -15.34 25.51
CA ARG A 70 -8.61 -14.14 24.64
C ARG A 70 -7.24 -13.94 23.99
N VAL A 71 -6.32 -14.88 24.21
CA VAL A 71 -4.98 -14.85 23.61
C VAL A 71 -5.08 -15.20 22.14
N ALA A 72 -4.76 -14.24 21.29
CA ALA A 72 -4.67 -14.43 19.87
C ALA A 72 -3.47 -13.67 19.32
N LEU A 73 -2.73 -14.33 18.42
CA LEU A 73 -1.76 -13.63 17.59
C LEU A 73 -2.50 -12.83 16.53
N THR A 74 -2.14 -11.56 16.39
CA THR A 74 -2.52 -10.75 15.24
C THR A 74 -1.76 -11.23 14.00
N HIS A 75 -0.47 -11.55 14.16
CA HIS A 75 0.36 -12.07 13.07
C HIS A 75 1.56 -12.86 13.59
N SER A 76 2.07 -13.80 12.79
CA SER A 76 3.25 -14.63 13.08
C SER A 76 4.29 -14.48 11.97
N TYR A 77 5.40 -13.81 12.26
CA TYR A 77 6.50 -13.58 11.33
C TYR A 77 7.50 -14.73 11.37
N HIS A 78 7.81 -15.30 10.21
CA HIS A 78 8.68 -16.48 10.11
C HIS A 78 9.54 -16.53 8.83
N HIS A 79 9.35 -15.60 7.88
CA HIS A 79 10.08 -15.59 6.61
C HIS A 79 11.35 -14.73 6.66
N ALA A 80 11.20 -13.42 6.88
CA ALA A 80 12.33 -12.48 6.90
C ALA A 80 13.01 -12.40 8.27
N PHE A 81 12.24 -12.63 9.33
CA PHE A 81 12.67 -12.64 10.72
C PHE A 81 11.68 -13.47 11.53
N GLU A 82 12.09 -13.90 12.71
CA GLU A 82 11.22 -14.53 13.71
C GLU A 82 10.59 -13.47 14.62
N GLY A 83 9.30 -13.61 14.87
CA GLY A 83 8.57 -12.74 15.77
C GLY A 83 7.07 -12.88 15.62
N PHE A 84 6.31 -12.11 16.39
CA PHE A 84 4.86 -12.07 16.27
C PHE A 84 4.28 -10.72 16.68
N ALA A 85 3.06 -10.44 16.24
CA ALA A 85 2.28 -9.30 16.67
C ALA A 85 1.07 -9.76 17.48
N ALA A 86 0.76 -9.07 18.57
CA ALA A 86 -0.37 -9.39 19.45
C ALA A 86 -0.91 -8.12 20.15
N ALA A 87 -2.15 -8.19 20.61
CA ALA A 87 -2.74 -7.16 21.47
C ALA A 87 -2.29 -7.39 22.92
N LEU A 88 -1.44 -6.51 23.44
CA LEU A 88 -0.80 -6.62 24.75
C LEU A 88 -1.02 -5.35 25.57
N THR A 89 -1.11 -5.52 26.88
CA THR A 89 -0.89 -4.42 27.83
C THR A 89 0.59 -4.07 27.91
N ASP A 90 0.90 -2.86 28.37
CA ASP A 90 2.29 -2.44 28.61
C ASP A 90 3.04 -3.40 29.56
N LYS A 91 2.33 -4.01 30.51
CA LYS A 91 2.90 -4.99 31.45
C LYS A 91 3.25 -6.32 30.76
N GLU A 92 2.35 -6.84 29.94
CA GLU A 92 2.59 -8.05 29.15
C GLU A 92 3.74 -7.84 28.14
N ALA A 93 3.77 -6.68 27.49
CA ALA A 93 4.85 -6.30 26.57
C ALA A 93 6.20 -6.18 27.29
N ALA A 94 6.24 -5.58 28.48
CA ALA A 94 7.44 -5.51 29.30
C ALA A 94 7.93 -6.89 29.76
N ALA A 95 7.01 -7.79 30.13
CA ALA A 95 7.35 -9.17 30.50
C ALA A 95 7.93 -9.94 29.30
N LEU A 96 7.35 -9.78 28.10
CA LEU A 96 7.88 -10.36 26.87
C LEU A 96 9.28 -9.83 26.53
N SER A 97 9.55 -8.55 26.79
CA SER A 97 10.88 -7.98 26.55
C SER A 97 11.98 -8.60 27.42
N GLY A 98 11.64 -9.28 28.52
CA GLY A 98 12.60 -10.00 29.36
C GLY A 98 12.83 -11.46 28.98
N HIS A 99 12.12 -11.97 27.97
CA HIS A 99 12.20 -13.37 27.56
C HIS A 99 13.47 -13.64 26.74
N GLU A 100 14.18 -14.74 27.00
CA GLU A 100 15.47 -15.09 26.38
C GLU A 100 15.47 -15.02 24.84
N ARG A 101 14.41 -15.54 24.22
CA ARG A 101 14.24 -15.56 22.76
C ARG A 101 13.71 -14.25 22.15
N VAL A 102 13.50 -13.19 22.94
CA VAL A 102 12.97 -11.91 22.46
C VAL A 102 14.10 -10.89 22.41
N VAL A 103 14.31 -10.28 21.23
CA VAL A 103 15.33 -9.26 21.01
C VAL A 103 14.78 -7.87 21.33
N SER A 104 13.56 -7.56 20.90
CA SER A 104 12.90 -6.30 21.22
C SER A 104 11.38 -6.42 21.18
N VAL A 105 10.72 -5.61 21.99
CA VAL A 105 9.26 -5.43 21.96
C VAL A 105 8.98 -3.96 21.77
N PHE A 106 8.17 -3.62 20.78
CA PHE A 106 7.81 -2.24 20.49
C PHE A 106 6.35 -2.12 20.10
N LYS A 107 5.75 -1.00 20.51
CA LYS A 107 4.36 -0.67 20.21
C LYS A 107 4.17 -0.51 18.70
N ASP A 108 3.22 -1.25 18.15
CA ASP A 108 2.84 -1.23 16.75
C ASP A 108 1.88 -0.07 16.50
N ARG A 109 2.45 1.06 16.07
CA ARG A 109 1.70 2.29 15.84
C ARG A 109 1.18 2.33 14.42
N ALA A 110 -0.09 2.67 14.26
CA ALA A 110 -0.63 3.04 12.96
C ALA A 110 0.18 4.23 12.42
N LEU A 111 0.99 3.98 11.39
CA LEU A 111 1.79 5.00 10.74
C LEU A 111 0.89 5.92 9.92
N GLN A 112 1.23 7.20 9.93
CA GLN A 112 0.66 8.19 9.03
C GLN A 112 1.27 7.99 7.64
N LEU A 113 0.49 8.22 6.58
CA LEU A 113 1.00 8.19 5.21
C LEU A 113 2.08 9.26 5.05
N HIS A 114 3.33 8.82 5.07
CA HIS A 114 4.44 9.61 4.55
C HIS A 114 4.47 9.36 3.05
N THR A 115 4.16 10.37 2.23
CA THR A 115 4.33 10.27 0.78
C THR A 115 5.81 9.98 0.51
N THR A 116 6.16 8.72 0.23
CA THR A 116 7.56 8.36 0.06
C THR A 116 8.04 8.92 -1.27
N ARG A 117 9.08 9.74 -1.22
CA ARG A 117 10.10 9.69 -2.28
C ARG A 117 10.72 8.31 -2.17
N SER A 118 10.11 7.31 -2.81
CA SER A 118 10.53 5.91 -2.70
C SER A 118 12.01 5.72 -3.09
N TRP A 119 12.57 6.65 -3.85
CA TRP A 119 14.00 6.75 -4.15
C TRP A 119 14.87 6.96 -2.91
N ASP A 120 14.50 7.86 -2.00
CA ASP A 120 15.28 8.15 -0.78
C ASP A 120 15.27 6.93 0.17
N PHE A 121 14.15 6.20 0.26
CA PHE A 121 14.04 4.96 1.03
C PHE A 121 14.95 3.86 0.49
N LEU A 122 15.04 3.72 -0.84
CA LEU A 122 15.94 2.77 -1.48
C LEU A 122 17.41 3.21 -1.38
N GLU A 123 17.74 4.51 -1.42
CA GLU A 123 19.11 4.99 -1.21
C GLU A 123 19.63 4.68 0.20
N VAL A 124 18.79 4.80 1.24
CA VAL A 124 19.19 4.54 2.63
C VAL A 124 19.45 3.06 2.91
N GLN A 125 18.80 2.14 2.18
CA GLN A 125 19.05 0.69 2.34
C GLN A 125 20.03 0.09 1.32
N SER A 126 20.21 0.73 0.16
CA SER A 126 21.07 0.18 -0.90
C SER A 126 22.57 0.41 -0.70
N GLY A 127 22.97 1.25 0.25
CA GLY A 127 24.39 1.51 0.51
C GLY A 127 25.14 2.05 -0.73
N LEU A 128 24.42 2.65 -1.68
CA LEU A 128 24.99 3.19 -2.93
C LEU A 128 25.70 4.52 -2.67
N GLN A 129 26.72 4.51 -1.81
CA GLN A 129 27.80 5.48 -1.97
C GLN A 129 28.56 5.10 -3.25
N SER A 130 28.38 5.95 -4.26
CA SER A 130 29.09 5.88 -5.53
C SER A 130 30.60 5.98 -5.28
N GLY A 131 31.25 4.83 -5.19
CA GLY A 131 32.69 4.75 -4.95
C GLY A 131 33.13 3.34 -4.61
N ARG A 132 33.44 2.54 -5.65
CA ARG A 132 33.99 1.17 -5.62
C ARG A 132 32.95 0.05 -5.49
N LEU A 133 32.21 -0.18 -6.58
CA LEU A 133 31.44 -1.41 -6.78
C LEU A 133 32.39 -2.61 -6.95
N GLY A 134 32.67 -3.29 -5.84
CA GLY A 134 33.01 -4.70 -5.83
C GLY A 134 31.76 -5.52 -6.17
N ARG A 135 31.92 -6.42 -7.14
CA ARG A 135 30.87 -7.26 -7.74
C ARG A 135 30.31 -8.26 -6.71
N ARG A 136 29.31 -7.87 -5.92
CA ARG A 136 28.37 -8.77 -5.25
C ARG A 136 26.97 -8.19 -5.34
N ALA A 137 26.29 -8.48 -6.45
CA ALA A 137 24.85 -8.33 -6.51
C ALA A 137 24.24 -9.23 -5.43
N SER A 138 23.46 -8.63 -4.53
CA SER A 138 22.64 -9.35 -3.56
C SER A 138 21.73 -10.33 -4.30
N GLY A 139 21.60 -11.56 -3.81
CA GLY A 139 20.96 -12.70 -4.47
C GLY A 139 19.44 -12.60 -4.65
N ASP A 140 18.81 -11.47 -4.35
CA ASP A 140 17.35 -11.29 -4.33
C ASP A 140 16.83 -10.45 -5.50
N VAL A 141 17.43 -10.60 -6.68
CA VAL A 141 16.81 -10.12 -7.92
C VAL A 141 16.02 -11.28 -8.51
N ILE A 142 14.70 -11.12 -8.68
CA ILE A 142 13.92 -12.01 -9.54
C ILE A 142 14.48 -11.86 -10.96
N MET A 143 15.41 -12.76 -11.35
CA MET A 143 16.05 -12.71 -12.66
C MET A 143 14.98 -12.80 -13.76
N GLY A 144 14.92 -11.79 -14.63
CA GLY A 144 14.06 -11.77 -15.81
C GLY A 144 12.82 -10.86 -15.74
N TRP A 145 12.58 -10.16 -14.62
CA TRP A 145 11.52 -9.16 -14.56
C TRP A 145 11.95 -7.80 -15.09
N THR A 146 11.05 -7.12 -15.79
CA THR A 146 11.23 -5.71 -16.18
C THR A 146 11.01 -4.79 -14.96
N PRO A 147 11.54 -3.55 -14.98
CA PRO A 147 11.25 -2.57 -13.94
C PRO A 147 9.74 -2.32 -13.73
N SER A 148 8.94 -2.36 -14.81
CA SER A 148 7.47 -2.25 -14.77
C SER A 148 6.81 -3.42 -14.06
N MET A 149 7.30 -4.65 -14.27
CA MET A 149 6.78 -5.84 -13.57
C MET A 149 7.06 -5.78 -12.07
N ILE A 150 8.28 -5.35 -11.67
CA ILE A 150 8.63 -5.16 -10.25
C ILE A 150 7.70 -4.12 -9.62
N ARG A 151 7.51 -2.98 -10.28
CA ARG A 151 6.58 -1.94 -9.84
C ARG A 151 5.15 -2.47 -9.73
N SER A 152 4.71 -3.23 -10.72
CA SER A 152 3.37 -3.83 -10.73
C SER A 152 3.16 -4.75 -9.55
N ALA A 153 4.14 -5.62 -9.22
CA ALA A 153 4.03 -6.51 -8.08
C ALA A 153 3.87 -5.72 -6.78
N LEU A 154 4.73 -4.73 -6.54
CA LEU A 154 4.66 -3.87 -5.35
C LEU A 154 3.32 -3.13 -5.23
N MET A 155 2.80 -2.61 -6.34
CA MET A 155 1.53 -1.86 -6.34
C MET A 155 0.31 -2.77 -6.14
N THR A 156 0.24 -3.87 -6.87
CA THR A 156 -0.97 -4.72 -6.89
C THR A 156 -1.14 -5.55 -5.61
N THR A 157 -0.06 -5.75 -4.85
CA THR A 157 -0.08 -6.46 -3.57
C THR A 157 -0.09 -5.52 -2.36
N ALA A 158 -0.09 -4.21 -2.57
CA ALA A 158 -0.16 -3.22 -1.51
C ALA A 158 -1.43 -3.38 -0.66
N THR A 159 -1.33 -3.08 0.63
CA THR A 159 -2.46 -3.08 1.57
C THR A 159 -3.08 -1.69 1.70
N THR A 160 -4.40 -1.64 1.86
CA THR A 160 -5.14 -0.38 2.08
C THR A 160 -5.68 -0.26 3.50
N THR A 161 -5.30 -1.19 4.37
CA THR A 161 -5.66 -1.19 5.78
C THR A 161 -4.41 -1.18 6.66
N ASN A 162 -4.54 -0.58 7.84
CA ASN A 162 -3.53 -0.65 8.88
C ASN A 162 -3.60 -1.99 9.64
N ASN A 163 -2.73 -2.12 10.64
CA ASN A 163 -2.65 -3.25 11.57
C ASN A 163 -3.94 -3.51 12.39
N LEU A 164 -4.84 -2.52 12.49
CA LEU A 164 -6.15 -2.65 13.15
C LEU A 164 -7.26 -3.05 12.17
N GLY A 165 -6.94 -3.36 10.91
CA GLY A 165 -7.91 -3.67 9.86
C GLY A 165 -8.74 -2.47 9.40
N LYS A 166 -8.39 -1.25 9.83
CA LYS A 166 -9.07 -0.02 9.40
C LYS A 166 -8.42 0.54 8.14
N PRO A 167 -9.15 1.30 7.30
CA PRO A 167 -8.55 2.00 6.17
C PRO A 167 -7.35 2.85 6.59
N LEU A 168 -6.33 2.93 5.73
CA LEU A 168 -5.21 3.85 5.94
C LEU A 168 -5.73 5.28 6.08
N ALA A 169 -5.08 6.07 6.94
CA ALA A 169 -5.47 7.44 7.21
C ALA A 169 -4.51 8.43 6.54
N SER A 170 -5.06 9.53 6.02
CA SER A 170 -4.29 10.69 5.58
C SER A 170 -3.74 11.46 6.77
N SER A 171 -2.91 12.47 6.50
CA SER A 171 -2.33 13.37 7.52
C SER A 171 -3.36 14.10 8.39
N THR A 172 -4.62 14.16 7.95
CA THR A 172 -5.72 14.77 8.70
C THR A 172 -6.51 13.76 9.54
N GLY A 173 -6.17 12.48 9.48
CA GLY A 173 -6.89 11.39 10.16
C GLY A 173 -8.12 10.88 9.41
N ALA A 174 -8.46 11.46 8.26
CA ALA A 174 -9.52 10.96 7.38
C ALA A 174 -9.05 9.71 6.62
N ALA A 175 -9.98 8.91 6.10
CA ALA A 175 -9.63 7.77 5.25
C ALA A 175 -8.85 8.25 4.00
N ALA A 176 -7.71 7.63 3.75
CA ALA A 176 -6.83 7.96 2.65
C ALA A 176 -7.44 7.58 1.29
N THR A 177 -7.36 8.50 0.35
CA THR A 177 -7.78 8.28 -1.04
C THR A 177 -6.64 7.72 -1.87
N GLY A 178 -6.94 7.29 -3.10
CA GLY A 178 -5.90 6.89 -4.05
C GLY A 178 -4.91 8.01 -4.38
N HIS A 179 -5.26 9.29 -4.17
CA HIS A 179 -4.31 10.39 -4.32
C HIS A 179 -3.35 10.52 -3.12
N ASP A 180 -3.76 10.07 -1.94
CA ASP A 180 -2.94 10.12 -0.71
C ASP A 180 -1.95 8.93 -0.64
N MET A 181 -2.43 7.73 -0.96
CA MET A 181 -1.67 6.47 -0.77
C MET A 181 -1.29 5.75 -2.07
N GLY A 182 -1.73 6.25 -3.23
CA GLY A 182 -1.55 5.52 -4.50
C GLY A 182 -2.25 4.16 -4.45
N ALA A 183 -1.47 3.08 -4.49
CA ALA A 183 -1.98 1.71 -4.37
C ALA A 183 -2.19 1.23 -2.93
N GLY A 184 -1.56 1.90 -1.96
CA GLY A 184 -1.54 1.50 -0.55
C GLY A 184 -0.13 1.35 0.00
N GLU A 185 -0.04 0.82 1.22
CA GLU A 185 1.21 0.49 1.90
C GLU A 185 1.83 -0.78 1.28
N MET A 186 3.14 -0.77 1.06
CA MET A 186 3.82 -1.89 0.39
C MET A 186 3.73 -3.19 1.20
N SER A 187 3.59 -4.32 0.50
CA SER A 187 3.65 -5.65 1.12
C SER A 187 4.76 -6.48 0.46
N PRO A 188 6.01 -6.41 0.96
CA PRO A 188 7.16 -7.03 0.31
C PRO A 188 7.00 -8.54 0.12
N LEU A 189 6.53 -9.25 1.14
CA LEU A 189 6.35 -10.71 1.07
C LEU A 189 5.32 -11.12 0.01
N ARG A 190 4.20 -10.39 -0.10
CA ARG A 190 3.20 -10.64 -1.14
C ARG A 190 3.72 -10.27 -2.53
N ALA A 191 4.55 -9.23 -2.64
CA ALA A 191 5.13 -8.79 -3.91
C ALA A 191 6.10 -9.81 -4.53
N LEU A 192 6.64 -10.76 -3.75
CA LEU A 192 7.47 -11.87 -4.26
C LEU A 192 6.67 -12.86 -5.10
N SER A 193 5.36 -13.00 -4.83
CA SER A 193 4.44 -13.85 -5.59
C SER A 193 3.12 -13.11 -5.82
N PRO A 194 3.06 -12.15 -6.76
CA PRO A 194 1.89 -11.31 -6.95
C PRO A 194 0.76 -12.00 -7.74
N GLY A 195 1.03 -13.13 -8.39
CA GLY A 195 0.08 -13.82 -9.27
C GLY A 195 0.03 -13.20 -10.67
N LEU A 196 -0.42 -11.95 -10.79
CA LEU A 196 -0.44 -11.20 -12.05
C LEU A 196 0.43 -9.95 -11.99
N VAL A 197 1.01 -9.56 -13.12
CA VAL A 197 1.72 -8.29 -13.29
C VAL A 197 1.29 -7.57 -14.57
N PHE A 198 1.42 -6.25 -14.56
CA PHE A 198 1.18 -5.36 -15.68
C PHE A 198 2.52 -4.87 -16.21
N ASP A 199 2.98 -5.52 -17.28
CA ASP A 199 4.21 -5.09 -17.93
C ASP A 199 3.93 -3.89 -18.86
N THR A 200 4.77 -2.87 -18.75
CA THR A 200 4.66 -1.63 -19.51
C THR A 200 5.89 -1.50 -20.40
N SER A 201 5.68 -1.35 -21.71
CA SER A 201 6.78 -1.27 -22.65
C SER A 201 7.43 0.12 -22.66
N THR A 202 8.65 0.22 -23.18
CA THR A 202 9.28 1.52 -23.45
C THR A 202 8.40 2.38 -24.37
N GLN A 203 7.75 1.77 -25.36
CA GLN A 203 6.87 2.45 -26.29
C GLN A 203 5.69 3.11 -25.55
N ASP A 204 5.08 2.42 -24.58
CA ASP A 204 3.96 2.94 -23.78
C ASP A 204 4.36 4.24 -23.04
N TYR A 205 5.60 4.29 -22.52
CA TYR A 205 6.13 5.49 -21.86
C TYR A 205 6.38 6.64 -22.84
N LEU A 206 6.84 6.35 -24.05
CA LEU A 206 7.02 7.38 -25.09
C LEU A 206 5.68 7.93 -25.56
N ASP A 207 4.69 7.06 -25.74
CA ASP A 207 3.32 7.43 -26.10
C ASP A 207 2.68 8.27 -25.00
N LEU A 208 2.89 7.92 -23.72
CA LEU A 208 2.46 8.71 -22.57
C LEU A 208 2.97 10.15 -22.63
N LEU A 209 4.26 10.35 -22.94
CA LEU A 209 4.84 11.68 -23.08
C LEU A 209 4.15 12.49 -24.19
N CYS A 210 3.87 11.85 -25.34
CA CYS A 210 3.11 12.50 -26.42
C CYS A 210 1.71 12.90 -25.97
N TYR A 211 0.95 12.01 -25.33
CA TYR A 211 -0.41 12.31 -24.86
C TYR A 211 -0.45 13.39 -23.78
N TYR A 212 0.58 13.47 -22.95
CA TYR A 212 0.76 14.53 -21.97
C TYR A 212 1.01 15.90 -22.62
N GLY A 213 1.62 15.94 -23.82
CA GLY A 213 1.85 17.17 -24.58
C GLY A 213 3.30 17.47 -24.93
N TYR A 214 4.23 16.53 -24.70
CA TYR A 214 5.59 16.68 -25.20
C TYR A 214 5.61 16.59 -26.73
N LYS A 215 6.34 17.51 -27.37
CA LYS A 215 6.52 17.49 -28.83
C LYS A 215 7.38 16.29 -29.22
N GLU A 216 7.08 15.68 -30.36
CA GLU A 216 7.82 14.53 -30.89
C GLU A 216 9.34 14.72 -30.87
N GLN A 217 9.83 15.90 -31.29
CA GLN A 217 11.26 16.22 -31.29
C GLN A 217 11.89 16.22 -29.88
N GLN A 218 11.13 16.57 -28.84
CA GLN A 218 11.58 16.49 -27.46
C GLN A 218 11.62 15.03 -26.99
N VAL A 219 10.58 14.25 -27.31
CA VAL A 219 10.54 12.82 -26.97
C VAL A 219 11.68 12.06 -27.64
N ARG A 220 12.01 12.37 -28.90
CA ARG A 220 13.20 11.82 -29.59
C ARG A 220 14.51 12.14 -28.87
N LYS A 221 14.67 13.38 -28.40
CA LYS A 221 15.87 13.79 -27.65
C LYS A 221 15.98 13.08 -26.30
N ILE A 222 14.87 12.91 -25.59
CA ILE A 222 14.83 12.24 -24.28
C ILE A 222 15.12 10.73 -24.43
N SER A 223 14.53 10.10 -25.44
CA SER A 223 14.62 8.65 -25.64
C SER A 223 15.84 8.19 -26.44
N GLY A 224 16.47 9.08 -27.21
CA GLY A 224 17.47 8.69 -28.21
C GLY A 224 16.88 7.96 -29.42
N ALA A 225 15.55 7.78 -29.49
CA ALA A 225 14.89 7.03 -30.56
C ALA A 225 14.69 7.90 -31.81
N ALA A 226 15.68 7.94 -32.69
CA ALA A 226 15.68 8.79 -33.89
C ALA A 226 14.48 8.56 -34.83
N ARG A 227 13.89 7.35 -34.84
CA ARG A 227 12.75 6.98 -35.69
C ARG A 227 11.41 6.93 -34.95
N PHE A 228 11.33 7.47 -33.74
CA PHE A 228 10.07 7.53 -32.99
C PHE A 228 9.11 8.57 -33.58
N SER A 229 7.82 8.28 -33.60
CA SER A 229 6.78 9.26 -33.93
C SER A 229 5.64 9.19 -32.93
N CYS A 230 5.09 10.36 -32.58
CA CYS A 230 3.97 10.41 -31.65
C CYS A 230 2.72 9.79 -32.29
N PRO A 231 1.89 9.06 -31.51
CA PRO A 231 0.61 8.56 -31.98
C PRO A 231 -0.32 9.68 -32.46
N ALA A 232 -1.19 9.36 -33.43
CA ALA A 232 -2.24 10.27 -33.86
C ALA A 232 -3.19 10.60 -32.70
N GLY A 233 -3.66 11.86 -32.65
CA GLY A 233 -4.56 12.33 -31.59
C GLY A 233 -3.86 12.79 -30.31
N ALA A 234 -2.54 12.77 -30.25
CA ALA A 234 -1.79 13.48 -29.20
C ALA A 234 -1.72 15.01 -29.47
N PRO A 235 -1.77 15.88 -28.45
CA PRO A 235 -2.01 15.56 -27.03
C PRO A 235 -3.48 15.23 -26.74
N SER A 236 -3.71 14.27 -25.84
CA SER A 236 -5.06 13.91 -25.39
C SER A 236 -5.02 13.31 -23.99
N PRO A 237 -5.54 14.01 -22.98
CA PRO A 237 -5.68 13.48 -21.62
C PRO A 237 -6.53 12.20 -21.56
N ASP A 238 -7.51 12.07 -22.47
CA ASP A 238 -8.41 10.92 -22.50
C ASP A 238 -7.67 9.65 -22.98
N LEU A 239 -6.66 9.82 -23.87
CA LEU A 239 -5.85 8.70 -24.35
C LEU A 239 -4.80 8.24 -23.33
N ILE A 240 -4.41 9.07 -22.35
CA ILE A 240 -3.47 8.69 -21.28
C ILE A 240 -3.99 7.47 -20.51
N ALA A 241 -5.29 7.43 -20.21
CA ALA A 241 -5.92 6.36 -19.44
C ALA A 241 -5.79 4.99 -20.12
N SER A 242 -5.95 4.95 -21.44
CA SER A 242 -5.97 3.75 -22.27
C SER A 242 -4.60 3.36 -22.86
N ALA A 243 -3.65 4.30 -22.92
CA ALA A 243 -2.38 4.10 -23.63
C ALA A 243 -1.36 3.26 -22.84
N VAL A 244 -1.37 3.35 -21.52
CA VAL A 244 -0.32 2.74 -20.69
C VAL A 244 -0.88 1.53 -19.96
N ASN A 245 -0.21 0.38 -20.09
CA ASN A 245 -0.57 -0.83 -19.35
C ASN A 245 -0.07 -0.75 -17.89
N TYR A 246 -0.67 0.16 -17.13
CA TYR A 246 -0.22 0.55 -15.81
C TYR A 246 -1.09 -0.07 -14.70
N PRO A 247 -0.54 -0.46 -13.53
CA PRO A 247 -1.26 -1.10 -12.41
C PRO A 247 -2.15 -0.12 -11.61
N SER A 248 -2.68 0.93 -12.25
CA SER A 248 -3.76 1.79 -11.78
C SER A 248 -4.50 2.41 -12.96
N ILE A 249 -5.70 2.94 -12.71
CA ILE A 249 -6.53 3.57 -13.74
C ILE A 249 -6.86 5.01 -13.32
N SER A 250 -6.65 5.98 -14.22
CA SER A 250 -7.07 7.35 -14.01
C SER A 250 -7.95 7.80 -15.16
N VAL A 251 -9.18 8.22 -14.86
CA VAL A 251 -10.13 8.77 -15.84
C VAL A 251 -10.30 10.26 -15.52
N PRO A 252 -9.65 11.17 -16.28
CA PRO A 252 -9.57 12.58 -15.92
C PRO A 252 -10.89 13.34 -16.12
N ARG A 253 -11.81 12.78 -16.91
CA ARG A 253 -13.12 13.37 -17.24
C ARG A 253 -14.14 12.28 -17.53
N LEU A 254 -15.12 12.14 -16.66
CA LEU A 254 -16.31 11.30 -16.89
C LEU A 254 -17.55 12.18 -16.91
N LYS A 255 -18.35 12.06 -17.97
CA LYS A 255 -19.63 12.78 -18.12
C LYS A 255 -20.77 11.77 -18.22
N ARG A 256 -21.92 12.11 -17.66
CA ARG A 256 -23.13 11.28 -17.76
C ARG A 256 -23.49 11.02 -19.23
N GLY A 257 -23.73 9.75 -19.56
CA GLY A 257 -24.04 9.31 -20.93
C GLY A 257 -22.84 9.25 -21.88
N ARG A 258 -21.61 9.44 -21.37
CA ARG A 258 -20.36 9.25 -22.12
C ARG A 258 -19.43 8.33 -21.31
N PRO A 259 -19.63 7.01 -21.38
CA PRO A 259 -18.82 6.07 -20.64
C PRO A 259 -17.35 6.12 -21.08
N ALA A 260 -16.44 5.91 -20.15
CA ALA A 260 -15.01 5.76 -20.42
C ALA A 260 -14.63 4.30 -20.28
N THR A 261 -13.91 3.74 -21.25
CA THR A 261 -13.44 2.35 -21.19
C THR A 261 -11.93 2.32 -21.25
N VAL A 262 -11.32 1.59 -20.32
CA VAL A 262 -9.89 1.46 -20.17
C VAL A 262 -9.50 0.00 -20.21
N ALA A 263 -8.55 -0.34 -21.06
CA ALA A 263 -8.08 -1.71 -21.19
C ALA A 263 -6.73 -1.93 -20.49
N ARG A 264 -6.54 -3.15 -20.00
CA ARG A 264 -5.29 -3.61 -19.40
C ARG A 264 -4.96 -5.02 -19.87
N THR A 265 -3.67 -5.33 -19.90
CA THR A 265 -3.14 -6.65 -20.25
C THR A 265 -2.39 -7.18 -19.02
N ALA A 266 -2.96 -8.19 -18.37
CA ALA A 266 -2.34 -8.85 -17.24
C ALA A 266 -1.50 -10.03 -17.73
N MET A 267 -0.27 -10.17 -17.23
CA MET A 267 0.59 -11.33 -17.44
C MET A 267 0.56 -12.23 -16.21
N ASN A 268 0.32 -13.52 -16.41
CA ASN A 268 0.38 -14.51 -15.33
C ASN A 268 1.83 -14.86 -14.99
N VAL A 269 2.27 -14.49 -13.79
CA VAL A 269 3.57 -14.87 -13.21
C VAL A 269 3.43 -15.87 -12.07
N GLY A 270 2.21 -16.31 -11.77
CA GLY A 270 1.90 -17.34 -10.79
C GLY A 270 1.85 -18.76 -11.41
N PRO A 271 1.02 -19.66 -10.86
CA PRO A 271 0.91 -21.04 -11.33
C PRO A 271 0.24 -21.14 -12.71
N SER A 272 0.45 -22.27 -13.39
CA SER A 272 -0.28 -22.62 -14.62
C SER A 272 -1.69 -23.12 -14.28
N ASN A 273 -2.61 -23.11 -15.25
CA ASN A 273 -4.02 -23.46 -15.05
C ASN A 273 -4.71 -22.62 -13.97
N ALA A 274 -4.40 -21.32 -13.92
CA ALA A 274 -4.99 -20.38 -12.98
C ALA A 274 -6.21 -19.67 -13.59
N THR A 275 -7.27 -19.50 -12.80
CA THR A 275 -8.43 -18.69 -13.18
C THR A 275 -8.63 -17.60 -12.14
N TYR A 276 -8.56 -16.35 -12.58
CA TYR A 276 -8.79 -15.19 -11.71
C TYR A 276 -10.20 -14.66 -11.95
N ALA A 277 -10.95 -14.43 -10.89
CA ALA A 277 -12.26 -13.77 -10.94
C ALA A 277 -12.13 -12.29 -10.55
N ALA A 278 -12.83 -11.42 -11.26
CA ALA A 278 -12.88 -9.99 -10.96
C ALA A 278 -13.89 -9.68 -9.85
N THR A 279 -13.49 -8.83 -8.91
CA THR A 279 -14.37 -8.12 -7.99
C THR A 279 -14.15 -6.62 -8.14
N VAL A 280 -15.22 -5.84 -7.98
CA VAL A 280 -15.21 -4.40 -8.19
C VAL A 280 -15.69 -3.70 -6.92
N ASP A 281 -14.83 -2.86 -6.38
CA ASP A 281 -15.15 -1.91 -5.31
C ASP A 281 -15.47 -0.56 -5.96
N ALA A 282 -16.77 -0.31 -6.18
CA ALA A 282 -17.27 0.89 -6.84
C ALA A 282 -17.87 1.87 -5.82
N PRO A 283 -17.47 3.15 -5.83
CA PRO A 283 -18.04 4.15 -4.95
C PRO A 283 -19.50 4.47 -5.34
N PRO A 284 -20.31 4.99 -4.39
CA PRO A 284 -21.70 5.35 -4.66
C PRO A 284 -21.86 6.25 -5.89
N GLY A 285 -22.74 5.83 -6.80
CA GLY A 285 -23.11 6.59 -8.00
C GLY A 285 -22.18 6.43 -9.21
N LEU A 286 -21.08 5.69 -9.09
CA LEU A 286 -20.26 5.26 -10.22
C LEU A 286 -20.64 3.83 -10.62
N ALA A 287 -21.03 3.64 -11.87
CA ALA A 287 -21.22 2.30 -12.45
C ALA A 287 -19.89 1.84 -13.06
N VAL A 288 -19.33 0.75 -12.52
CA VAL A 288 -18.07 0.17 -13.00
C VAL A 288 -18.32 -1.27 -13.42
N ARG A 289 -17.89 -1.64 -14.63
CA ARG A 289 -18.01 -3.01 -15.14
C ARG A 289 -16.68 -3.49 -15.70
N VAL A 290 -16.38 -4.76 -15.49
CA VAL A 290 -15.17 -5.42 -15.98
C VAL A 290 -15.57 -6.50 -16.97
N SER A 291 -14.87 -6.59 -18.10
CA SER A 291 -15.09 -7.60 -19.13
C SER A 291 -13.75 -8.12 -19.69
N PRO A 292 -13.54 -9.45 -19.76
CA PRO A 292 -14.38 -10.49 -19.16
C PRO A 292 -14.39 -10.41 -17.63
N ASP A 293 -15.31 -11.12 -16.96
CA ASP A 293 -15.34 -11.22 -15.49
C ASP A 293 -14.34 -12.25 -14.94
N ARG A 294 -13.72 -13.05 -15.83
CA ARG A 294 -12.70 -14.05 -15.51
C ARG A 294 -11.53 -14.02 -16.50
N LEU A 295 -10.31 -14.14 -15.98
CA LEU A 295 -9.10 -14.37 -16.76
C LEU A 295 -8.61 -15.79 -16.56
N VAL A 296 -8.49 -16.54 -17.65
CA VAL A 296 -8.08 -17.95 -17.63
C VAL A 296 -6.69 -18.07 -18.26
N PHE A 297 -5.75 -18.66 -17.53
CA PHE A 297 -4.37 -18.85 -17.97
C PHE A 297 -3.99 -20.32 -17.91
N SER A 298 -3.83 -20.96 -19.08
CA SER A 298 -3.37 -22.36 -19.16
C SER A 298 -1.88 -22.51 -18.82
N ARG A 299 -1.06 -21.45 -19.01
CA ARG A 299 0.39 -21.48 -18.79
C ARG A 299 0.85 -20.22 -18.06
N ARG A 300 1.94 -20.34 -17.31
CA ARG A 300 2.72 -19.18 -16.83
C ARG A 300 3.27 -18.38 -18.02
N TRP A 301 3.51 -17.09 -17.81
CA TRP A 301 4.04 -16.14 -18.80
C TRP A 301 3.13 -15.91 -20.01
N THR A 302 1.84 -16.15 -19.84
CA THR A 302 0.82 -15.80 -20.84
C THR A 302 0.06 -14.56 -20.40
N THR A 303 -0.45 -13.83 -21.37
CA THR A 303 -1.17 -12.58 -21.14
C THR A 303 -2.66 -12.74 -21.43
N ALA A 304 -3.47 -11.98 -20.72
CA ALA A 304 -4.90 -11.86 -20.97
C ALA A 304 -5.30 -10.39 -20.87
N ARG A 305 -6.16 -9.96 -21.79
CA ARG A 305 -6.65 -8.57 -21.85
C ARG A 305 -8.03 -8.50 -21.20
N TYR A 306 -8.26 -7.42 -20.45
CA TYR A 306 -9.58 -7.05 -19.95
C TYR A 306 -9.82 -5.55 -20.10
N GLU A 307 -11.08 -5.18 -20.01
CA GLU A 307 -11.55 -3.80 -20.10
C GLU A 307 -12.38 -3.45 -18.86
N VAL A 308 -12.22 -2.21 -18.41
CA VAL A 308 -12.97 -1.62 -17.32
C VAL A 308 -13.75 -0.43 -17.88
N SER A 309 -15.07 -0.51 -17.87
CA SER A 309 -15.96 0.57 -18.30
C SER A 309 -16.50 1.32 -17.09
N PHE A 310 -16.44 2.65 -17.15
CA PHE A 310 -16.91 3.58 -16.14
C PHE A 310 -18.06 4.41 -16.70
N ASP A 311 -19.17 4.52 -15.98
CA ASP A 311 -20.30 5.39 -16.31
C ASP A 311 -20.90 6.00 -15.03
N VAL A 312 -21.65 7.09 -15.19
CA VAL A 312 -22.42 7.71 -14.12
C VAL A 312 -23.74 6.98 -13.99
N ALA A 313 -24.03 6.41 -12.82
CA ALA A 313 -25.27 5.68 -12.60
C ALA A 313 -26.51 6.56 -12.86
N ALA A 314 -27.48 6.04 -13.62
CA ALA A 314 -28.60 6.80 -14.19
C ALA A 314 -29.44 7.56 -13.15
N ALA A 315 -29.58 7.01 -11.94
CA ALA A 315 -30.40 7.58 -10.87
C ALA A 315 -29.59 8.24 -9.73
N ALA A 316 -28.26 8.33 -9.85
CA ALA A 316 -27.42 8.78 -8.75
C ALA A 316 -27.15 10.29 -8.77
N ALA A 317 -27.31 10.93 -7.61
CA ALA A 317 -26.61 12.17 -7.31
C ALA A 317 -25.14 11.82 -7.09
N VAL A 318 -24.26 12.19 -8.03
CA VAL A 318 -22.83 11.98 -7.91
C VAL A 318 -22.18 13.30 -7.53
N SER A 319 -21.40 13.28 -6.45
CA SER A 319 -20.51 14.38 -6.09
C SER A 319 -19.53 14.61 -7.22
N LYS A 320 -19.49 15.85 -7.73
CA LYS A 320 -18.46 16.26 -8.70
C LYS A 320 -17.07 16.12 -8.10
N GLY A 321 -16.10 15.81 -8.94
CA GLY A 321 -14.70 15.61 -8.54
C GLY A 321 -14.26 14.15 -8.60
N TYR A 322 -13.11 13.87 -7.98
CA TYR A 322 -12.52 12.55 -7.99
C TYR A 322 -13.22 11.59 -7.02
N VAL A 323 -13.63 10.45 -7.56
CA VAL A 323 -14.08 9.29 -6.80
C VAL A 323 -13.10 8.13 -6.99
N HIS A 324 -12.99 7.29 -5.97
CA HIS A 324 -11.98 6.24 -5.88
C HIS A 324 -12.61 4.87 -5.68
N GLY A 325 -11.94 3.84 -6.19
CA GLY A 325 -12.32 2.45 -6.00
C GLY A 325 -11.23 1.52 -6.52
N ALA A 326 -11.55 0.24 -6.73
CA ALA A 326 -10.60 -0.71 -7.28
C ALA A 326 -11.26 -1.85 -8.05
N VAL A 327 -10.50 -2.45 -8.97
CA VAL A 327 -10.77 -3.78 -9.52
C VAL A 327 -9.77 -4.75 -8.89
N THR A 328 -10.24 -5.88 -8.38
CA THR A 328 -9.37 -6.91 -7.80
C THR A 328 -9.56 -8.22 -8.53
N TRP A 329 -8.46 -8.82 -8.96
CA TRP A 329 -8.43 -10.16 -9.53
C TRP A 329 -7.96 -11.15 -8.48
N SER A 330 -8.71 -12.23 -8.25
CA SER A 330 -8.32 -13.29 -7.30
C SER A 330 -8.53 -14.68 -7.85
N ASP A 331 -7.56 -15.56 -7.62
CA ASP A 331 -7.62 -17.00 -7.84
C ASP A 331 -7.80 -17.78 -6.52
N GLY A 332 -8.07 -17.07 -5.41
CA GLY A 332 -8.16 -17.61 -4.05
C GLY A 332 -6.85 -17.59 -3.27
N ALA A 333 -5.69 -17.64 -3.94
CA ALA A 333 -4.37 -17.58 -3.29
C ALA A 333 -3.71 -16.20 -3.46
N HIS A 334 -3.89 -15.60 -4.63
CA HIS A 334 -3.42 -14.28 -5.01
C HIS A 334 -4.57 -13.29 -5.04
N SER A 335 -4.26 -12.02 -4.78
CA SER A 335 -5.19 -10.91 -4.86
C SER A 335 -4.45 -9.74 -5.48
N VAL A 336 -4.80 -9.42 -6.73
CA VAL A 336 -4.17 -8.41 -7.58
C VAL A 336 -5.09 -7.21 -7.66
N ARG A 337 -4.81 -6.18 -6.87
CA ARG A 337 -5.67 -4.99 -6.76
C ARG A 337 -5.18 -3.87 -7.68
N THR A 338 -6.05 -3.36 -8.52
CA THR A 338 -5.80 -2.21 -9.41
C THR A 338 -6.70 -1.04 -8.97
N PRO A 339 -6.16 -0.02 -8.27
CA PRO A 339 -6.95 1.14 -7.87
C PRO A 339 -7.33 1.99 -9.08
N PHE A 340 -8.47 2.66 -8.99
CA PHE A 340 -8.87 3.68 -9.95
C PHE A 340 -9.24 5.00 -9.29
N ALA A 341 -9.05 6.09 -10.04
CA ALA A 341 -9.52 7.43 -9.72
C ALA A 341 -10.27 8.00 -10.93
N VAL A 342 -11.51 8.42 -10.73
CA VAL A 342 -12.38 8.91 -11.81
C VAL A 342 -12.90 10.29 -11.45
N ASN A 343 -12.64 11.29 -12.29
CA ASN A 343 -13.13 12.64 -12.09
C ASN A 343 -14.48 12.84 -12.78
N VAL A 344 -15.55 12.90 -11.99
CA VAL A 344 -16.92 13.09 -12.48
C VAL A 344 -17.23 14.60 -12.61
N LEU A 345 -17.71 15.00 -13.78
CA LEU A 345 -17.98 16.41 -14.14
C LEU A 345 -19.47 16.80 -14.01
#